data_AF-A0A8S9EJB2-F1
#
_entry.id   AF-A0A8S9EJB2-F1
#
_cell.length_a   1.000
_cell.length_b   1.000
_cell.length_c   1.000
_cell.angle_alpha   90.00
_cell.angle_beta   90.00
_cell.angle_gamma   90.00
#
_symmetry.space_group_name_H-M   'P 1'
#
loop_
_entity.id
_entity.type
_entity.pdbx_description
1 polymer ?
#
loop_
_entity_poly.entity_id
_entity_poly.type
_entity_poly.pdbx_seq_one_letter_code
_entity_poly.pdbx_strand_id
1 'polypeptide(L)'
;MVGLKEELLKSIWHAFTALDLDRSGKVLSHNLCTVLNVPHDPVALEEHFRDDDEGPVSNQGYMPYLNKFILERVQGNFDKVEFNRMCWTLCAKKNLSKSPLLISDEDAFKVWVIFNFLSEDKYPLIIVPEEIEYLLKKLTEAMGAGWQQEQFDHYKIALNTSREGLSAWELIDLIGSGQFSKGMDRQTVSMAINEVFNELILDVLKQGYMLKKGHKRKNWTERWFVLKPSIISYYVSEDLKDKKGDIILDGNCCVEALPDKDGKKCLFLIKCLDKSFEISASDKKKKQEWIQAIQTTVNLLRAGSPPPHKEARQKRKELRQKLLAEQEELERQMKELQTANENKQKELETVRKQLEAAAARAAEEEKKRLQTQVELQDRFSLELEREKMASSARVRQKMEEQVAQKSSELEQYLQRVRELEEMYKQLQEALEDEKQARQDEETVRKLQARLLEEESAKRAELEKWHLQQQQTIQMTEAEKQELENQRMIKEQALQVAMQQLEQLELERKEALEQYEEVKKKLEMAANNTKSWKDKVAHHEGLIRLIEPGSKNPHLITNWGPAAFTEAELEQRQKSWKGKKATSE
;
A
#
# COMPACT_ATOMS: atom_id res chain seq x y z
N MET A 1 -14.23 16.84 -18.27
CA MET A 1 -14.52 16.44 -19.67
C MET A 1 -13.45 15.52 -20.26
N VAL A 2 -12.15 15.76 -20.04
CA VAL A 2 -11.06 14.89 -20.56
C VAL A 2 -11.21 13.43 -20.12
N GLY A 3 -11.42 13.17 -18.82
CA GLY A 3 -11.56 11.79 -18.32
C GLY A 3 -12.77 11.00 -18.85
N LEU A 4 -13.88 11.66 -19.23
CA LEU A 4 -15.03 10.95 -19.80
C LEU A 4 -14.71 10.43 -21.21
N LYS A 5 -13.95 11.19 -22.00
CA LYS A 5 -13.55 10.76 -23.35
C LYS A 5 -12.63 9.56 -23.28
N GLU A 6 -11.65 9.59 -22.39
CA GLU A 6 -10.71 8.49 -22.17
C GLU A 6 -11.43 7.21 -21.70
N GLU A 7 -12.39 7.32 -20.78
CA GLU A 7 -13.22 6.18 -20.34
C GLU A 7 -13.99 5.53 -21.50
N LEU A 8 -14.63 6.34 -22.35
CA LEU A 8 -15.43 5.83 -23.47
C LEU A 8 -14.56 5.20 -24.55
N LEU A 9 -13.37 5.76 -24.78
CA LEU A 9 -12.47 5.34 -25.85
C LEU A 9 -12.02 3.89 -25.68
N LYS A 10 -11.83 3.44 -24.43
CA LYS A 10 -11.41 2.06 -24.13
C LYS A 10 -12.41 1.02 -24.64
N SER A 11 -13.69 1.21 -24.31
CA SER A 11 -14.77 0.33 -24.76
C SER A 11 -14.93 0.38 -26.29
N ILE A 12 -14.75 1.56 -26.89
CA ILE A 12 -14.83 1.75 -28.34
C ILE A 12 -13.66 1.06 -29.04
N TRP A 13 -12.43 1.08 -28.49
CA TRP A 13 -11.30 0.37 -29.08
C TRP A 13 -11.57 -1.11 -29.24
N HIS A 14 -12.10 -1.78 -28.20
CA HIS A 14 -12.49 -3.19 -28.29
C HIS A 14 -13.57 -3.45 -29.33
N ALA A 15 -14.60 -2.60 -29.38
CA ALA A 15 -15.68 -2.72 -30.36
C ALA A 15 -15.14 -2.53 -31.79
N PHE A 16 -14.31 -1.52 -32.00
CA PHE A 16 -13.72 -1.19 -33.31
C PHE A 16 -12.81 -2.31 -33.83
N THR A 17 -11.94 -2.88 -32.97
CA THR A 17 -11.02 -3.95 -33.39
C THR A 17 -11.72 -5.26 -33.71
N ALA A 18 -12.93 -5.47 -33.19
CA ALA A 18 -13.73 -6.66 -33.47
C ALA A 18 -14.57 -6.54 -34.75
N LEU A 19 -14.75 -5.32 -35.28
CA LEU A 19 -15.52 -5.11 -36.49
C LEU A 19 -14.64 -5.37 -37.74
N ASP A 20 -15.19 -6.08 -38.72
CA ASP A 20 -14.46 -6.38 -39.95
C ASP A 20 -14.26 -5.11 -40.79
N LEU A 21 -13.11 -5.05 -41.45
CA LEU A 21 -12.50 -3.87 -42.07
C LEU A 21 -13.34 -3.23 -43.19
N ASP A 22 -14.36 -3.88 -43.76
CA ASP A 22 -14.86 -3.39 -45.05
C ASP A 22 -16.05 -2.40 -44.99
N ARG A 23 -16.92 -2.34 -43.96
CA ARG A 23 -18.07 -1.37 -43.92
C ARG A 23 -18.58 -0.96 -42.52
N SER A 24 -17.82 -1.21 -41.46
CA SER A 24 -18.36 -1.32 -40.10
C SER A 24 -18.33 -0.04 -39.27
N GLY A 25 -17.46 0.93 -39.58
CA GLY A 25 -17.35 2.19 -38.85
C GLY A 25 -18.61 3.06 -38.89
N LYS A 26 -19.39 3.00 -39.98
CA LYS A 26 -20.67 3.72 -40.11
C LYS A 26 -21.72 3.21 -39.12
N VAL A 27 -21.86 1.88 -39.03
CA VAL A 27 -22.82 1.21 -38.14
C VAL A 27 -22.44 1.46 -36.68
N LEU A 28 -21.16 1.36 -36.36
CA LEU A 28 -20.65 1.71 -35.02
C LEU A 28 -20.95 3.18 -34.68
N SER A 29 -20.67 4.12 -35.60
CA SER A 29 -20.94 5.55 -35.38
C SER A 29 -22.41 5.84 -35.11
N HIS A 30 -23.31 5.25 -35.89
CA HIS A 30 -24.75 5.42 -35.69
C HIS A 30 -25.21 4.91 -34.32
N ASN A 31 -24.75 3.71 -33.93
CA ASN A 31 -25.08 3.14 -32.63
C ASN A 31 -24.49 3.98 -31.48
N LEU A 32 -23.26 4.47 -31.63
CA LEU A 32 -22.63 5.36 -30.66
C LEU A 32 -23.40 6.67 -30.50
N CYS A 33 -23.80 7.33 -31.60
CA CYS A 33 -24.60 8.55 -31.53
C CYS A 33 -25.93 8.32 -30.81
N THR A 34 -26.58 7.18 -31.09
CA THR A 34 -27.85 6.81 -30.45
C THR A 34 -27.68 6.59 -28.95
N VAL A 35 -26.72 5.76 -28.53
CA VAL A 35 -26.54 5.42 -27.11
C VAL A 35 -25.97 6.58 -26.30
N LEU A 36 -25.11 7.41 -26.91
CA LEU A 36 -24.52 8.59 -26.25
C LEU A 36 -25.42 9.83 -26.29
N ASN A 37 -26.65 9.72 -26.82
CA ASN A 37 -27.59 10.83 -27.00
C ASN A 37 -26.98 12.03 -27.75
N VAL A 38 -26.11 11.76 -28.73
CA VAL A 38 -25.49 12.79 -29.56
C VAL A 38 -26.41 13.10 -30.75
N PRO A 39 -26.81 14.37 -30.97
CA PRO A 39 -27.56 14.76 -32.15
C PRO A 39 -26.76 14.42 -33.41
N HIS A 40 -27.30 13.55 -34.25
CA HIS A 40 -26.66 13.13 -35.49
C HIS A 40 -27.52 13.53 -36.69
N ASP A 41 -26.86 14.04 -37.72
CA ASP A 41 -27.45 14.27 -39.04
C ASP A 41 -27.06 13.10 -39.95
N PRO A 42 -28.02 12.23 -40.35
CA PRO A 42 -27.74 11.08 -41.21
C PRO A 42 -27.12 11.48 -42.55
N VAL A 43 -27.43 12.67 -43.06
CA VAL A 43 -26.92 13.17 -44.36
C VAL A 43 -25.45 13.56 -44.24
N ALA A 44 -25.08 14.25 -43.16
CA ALA A 44 -23.68 14.61 -42.88
C ALA A 44 -22.80 13.37 -42.61
N LEU A 45 -23.37 12.33 -41.97
CA LEU A 45 -22.71 11.03 -41.79
C LEU A 45 -22.48 10.37 -43.15
N GLU A 46 -23.49 10.33 -44.02
CA GLU A 46 -23.32 9.80 -45.38
C GLU A 46 -22.27 10.55 -46.19
N GLU A 47 -22.24 11.89 -46.13
CA GLU A 47 -21.24 12.71 -46.81
C GLU A 47 -19.81 12.44 -46.32
N HIS A 48 -19.61 12.26 -45.01
CA HIS A 48 -18.29 11.95 -44.43
C HIS A 48 -17.74 10.58 -44.82
N PHE A 49 -18.59 9.71 -45.37
CA PHE A 49 -18.19 8.40 -45.86
C PHE A 49 -18.64 8.15 -47.31
N ARG A 50 -18.88 9.21 -48.11
CA ARG A 50 -19.39 9.10 -49.50
C ARG A 50 -18.30 8.83 -50.53
N ASP A 51 -17.05 9.19 -50.23
CA ASP A 51 -15.92 9.02 -51.13
C ASP A 51 -14.81 8.24 -50.41
N ASP A 52 -14.69 6.94 -50.72
CA ASP A 52 -13.41 6.23 -50.96
C ASP A 52 -13.64 4.71 -51.01
N ASP A 53 -13.48 4.15 -52.21
CA ASP A 53 -13.32 2.71 -52.49
C ASP A 53 -11.89 2.21 -52.14
N GLU A 54 -11.07 3.04 -51.48
CA GLU A 54 -9.73 2.74 -50.96
C GLU A 54 -9.80 2.28 -49.48
N GLY A 55 -10.45 1.15 -49.20
CA GLY A 55 -10.34 0.45 -47.91
C GLY A 55 -10.83 1.22 -46.67
N PRO A 56 -10.69 0.65 -45.46
CA PRO A 56 -11.27 1.25 -44.27
C PRO A 56 -10.54 2.53 -43.97
N VAL A 57 -11.25 3.63 -44.19
CA VAL A 57 -10.91 4.93 -43.67
C VAL A 57 -9.79 5.61 -44.46
N SER A 58 -10.21 6.46 -45.40
CA SER A 58 -9.30 7.32 -46.12
C SER A 58 -8.57 8.32 -45.22
N ASN A 59 -7.67 9.07 -45.84
CA ASN A 59 -6.53 9.87 -45.39
C ASN A 59 -6.68 10.73 -44.10
N GLN A 60 -7.84 10.74 -43.44
CA GLN A 60 -8.13 11.40 -42.17
C GLN A 60 -8.56 10.48 -41.01
N GLY A 61 -8.72 9.16 -41.16
CA GLY A 61 -8.91 8.27 -40.00
C GLY A 61 -10.33 8.27 -39.36
N TYR A 62 -10.78 7.14 -38.79
CA TYR A 62 -12.05 7.02 -38.06
C TYR A 62 -11.93 7.66 -36.69
N MET A 63 -10.73 7.63 -36.12
CA MET A 63 -10.41 8.21 -34.83
C MET A 63 -10.58 9.75 -34.82
N PRO A 64 -10.11 10.52 -35.81
CA PRO A 64 -10.41 11.96 -35.88
C PRO A 64 -11.91 12.27 -36.01
N TYR A 65 -12.65 11.48 -36.79
CA TYR A 65 -14.11 11.62 -36.86
C TYR A 65 -14.77 11.37 -35.49
N LEU A 66 -14.47 10.23 -34.87
CA LEU A 66 -14.99 9.83 -33.56
C LEU A 66 -14.72 10.91 -32.51
N ASN A 67 -13.49 11.43 -32.47
CA ASN A 67 -13.11 12.46 -31.50
C ASN A 67 -13.89 13.77 -31.70
N LYS A 68 -13.96 14.27 -32.94
CA LYS A 68 -14.53 15.59 -33.25
C LYS A 68 -16.06 15.61 -33.27
N PHE A 69 -16.70 14.57 -33.80
CA PHE A 69 -18.13 14.58 -34.05
C PHE A 69 -18.95 13.83 -33.01
N ILE A 70 -18.36 12.85 -32.33
CA ILE A 70 -19.05 12.07 -31.29
C ILE A 70 -18.54 12.49 -29.91
N LEU A 71 -17.28 12.19 -29.57
CA LEU A 71 -16.74 12.33 -28.22
C LEU A 71 -16.71 13.79 -27.72
N GLU A 72 -16.49 14.77 -28.59
CA GLU A 72 -16.59 16.20 -28.25
C GLU A 72 -18.01 16.67 -27.93
N ARG A 73 -19.03 15.98 -28.46
CA ARG A 73 -20.44 16.38 -28.31
C ARG A 73 -21.15 15.66 -27.16
N VAL A 74 -20.49 14.72 -26.49
CA VAL A 74 -21.07 13.95 -25.37
C VAL A 74 -21.22 14.84 -24.13
N GLN A 75 -22.44 14.92 -23.59
CA GLN A 75 -22.79 15.75 -22.42
C GLN A 75 -22.94 14.96 -21.11
N GLY A 76 -22.71 13.64 -21.11
CA GLY A 76 -22.74 12.79 -19.90
C GLY A 76 -24.14 12.34 -19.44
N ASN A 77 -25.19 12.66 -20.20
CA ASN A 77 -26.59 12.31 -19.94
C ASN A 77 -26.99 10.99 -20.64
N PHE A 78 -26.19 9.94 -20.49
CA PHE A 78 -26.43 8.63 -21.08
C PHE A 78 -26.18 7.51 -20.06
N ASP A 79 -26.73 6.33 -20.32
CA ASP A 79 -26.49 5.15 -19.49
C ASP A 79 -25.15 4.52 -19.87
N LYS A 80 -24.16 4.64 -18.97
CA LYS A 80 -22.83 4.06 -19.14
C LYS A 80 -22.85 2.53 -19.27
N VAL A 81 -23.77 1.85 -18.60
CA VAL A 81 -23.87 0.38 -18.64
C VAL A 81 -24.40 -0.07 -20.00
N GLU A 82 -25.41 0.63 -20.53
CA GLU A 82 -25.97 0.34 -21.85
C GLU A 82 -24.95 0.61 -22.97
N PHE A 83 -24.20 1.70 -22.86
CA PHE A 83 -23.05 1.99 -23.74
C PHE A 83 -22.01 0.86 -23.72
N ASN A 84 -21.59 0.43 -22.53
CA ASN A 84 -20.63 -0.67 -22.41
C ASN A 84 -21.20 -1.98 -22.96
N ARG A 85 -22.48 -2.25 -22.73
CA ARG A 85 -23.15 -3.44 -23.24
C ARG A 85 -23.19 -3.46 -24.77
N MET A 86 -23.48 -2.31 -25.40
CA MET A 86 -23.37 -2.19 -26.85
C MET A 86 -21.96 -2.56 -27.33
N CYS A 87 -20.91 -2.01 -26.70
CA CYS A 87 -19.52 -2.30 -27.08
C CYS A 87 -19.18 -3.78 -26.89
N TRP A 88 -19.57 -4.35 -25.76
CA TRP A 88 -19.40 -5.77 -25.44
C TRP A 88 -20.02 -6.69 -26.49
N THR A 89 -21.27 -6.42 -26.90
CA THR A 89 -21.96 -7.29 -27.88
C THR A 89 -21.26 -7.35 -29.24
N LEU A 90 -20.48 -6.32 -29.60
CA LEU A 90 -19.70 -6.28 -30.84
C LEU A 90 -18.39 -7.06 -30.73
N CYS A 91 -17.75 -7.10 -29.55
CA CYS A 91 -16.42 -7.68 -29.39
C CYS A 91 -16.37 -9.04 -28.69
N ALA A 92 -17.34 -9.37 -27.83
CA ALA A 92 -17.32 -10.56 -26.99
C ALA A 92 -17.30 -11.87 -27.80
N LYS A 93 -18.14 -11.98 -28.84
CA LYS A 93 -18.31 -13.21 -29.62
C LYS A 93 -17.04 -13.68 -30.33
N LYS A 94 -16.17 -12.74 -30.74
CA LYS A 94 -14.92 -13.06 -31.46
C LYS A 94 -13.78 -13.45 -30.51
N ASN A 95 -13.81 -12.95 -29.27
CA ASN A 95 -12.65 -12.99 -28.38
C ASN A 95 -12.83 -13.87 -27.13
N LEU A 96 -14.07 -14.18 -26.72
CA LEU A 96 -14.30 -15.07 -25.58
C LEU A 96 -13.83 -16.49 -25.91
N SER A 97 -13.08 -17.08 -24.96
CA SER A 97 -12.64 -18.46 -25.06
C SER A 97 -13.83 -19.43 -25.11
N LYS A 98 -13.68 -20.52 -25.87
CA LYS A 98 -14.66 -21.62 -25.90
C LYS A 98 -14.54 -22.56 -24.69
N SER A 99 -13.57 -22.35 -23.82
CA SER A 99 -13.38 -23.18 -22.62
C SER A 99 -14.51 -22.97 -21.61
N PRO A 100 -14.94 -24.02 -20.90
CA PRO A 100 -15.95 -23.87 -19.86
C PRO A 100 -15.39 -23.07 -18.68
N LEU A 101 -15.89 -21.85 -18.49
CA LEU A 101 -15.55 -21.01 -17.35
C LEU A 101 -16.53 -21.25 -16.17
N LEU A 102 -16.10 -20.88 -14.97
CA LEU A 102 -16.96 -20.86 -13.78
C LEU A 102 -17.99 -19.72 -13.81
N ILE A 103 -17.68 -18.64 -14.51
CA ILE A 103 -18.46 -17.41 -14.57
C ILE A 103 -19.43 -17.41 -15.77
N SER A 104 -20.54 -16.68 -15.65
CA SER A 104 -21.51 -16.51 -16.74
C SER A 104 -21.08 -15.44 -17.75
N ASP A 105 -21.76 -15.35 -18.90
CA ASP A 105 -21.53 -14.28 -19.88
C ASP A 105 -21.78 -12.88 -19.28
N GLU A 106 -22.77 -12.75 -18.39
CA GLU A 106 -23.06 -11.50 -17.69
C GLU A 106 -21.96 -11.14 -16.68
N ASP A 107 -21.37 -12.14 -16.01
CA ASP A 107 -20.21 -11.91 -15.14
C ASP A 107 -18.96 -11.53 -15.96
N ALA A 108 -18.74 -12.18 -17.10
CA ALA A 108 -17.66 -11.86 -18.02
C ALA A 108 -17.77 -10.42 -18.55
N PHE A 109 -18.99 -9.96 -18.88
CA PHE A 109 -19.27 -8.56 -19.20
C PHE A 109 -18.86 -7.62 -18.06
N LYS A 110 -19.25 -7.92 -16.82
CA LYS A 110 -18.88 -7.09 -15.66
C LYS A 110 -17.36 -7.02 -15.46
N VAL A 111 -16.68 -8.17 -15.56
CA VAL A 111 -15.22 -8.25 -15.47
C VAL A 111 -14.56 -7.43 -16.58
N TRP A 112 -15.09 -7.48 -17.81
CA TRP A 112 -14.61 -6.66 -18.93
C TRP A 112 -14.76 -5.16 -18.70
N VAL A 113 -15.87 -4.72 -18.11
CA VAL A 113 -16.04 -3.30 -17.76
C VAL A 113 -15.10 -2.90 -16.62
N ILE A 114 -14.90 -3.77 -15.62
CA ILE A 114 -13.90 -3.56 -14.56
C ILE A 114 -12.49 -3.47 -15.16
N PHE A 115 -12.16 -4.30 -16.15
CA PHE A 115 -10.90 -4.21 -16.89
C PHE A 115 -10.74 -2.84 -17.56
N ASN A 116 -11.75 -2.35 -18.27
CA ASN A 116 -11.69 -1.02 -18.90
C ASN A 116 -11.47 0.07 -17.85
N PHE A 117 -12.10 -0.06 -16.68
CA PHE A 117 -11.89 0.85 -15.58
C PHE A 117 -10.46 0.77 -15.02
N LEU A 118 -9.86 -0.41 -14.83
CA LEU A 118 -8.55 -0.57 -14.18
C LEU A 118 -7.34 -0.50 -15.13
N SER A 119 -7.54 -0.76 -16.43
CA SER A 119 -6.49 -0.77 -17.45
C SER A 119 -5.76 0.57 -17.61
N GLU A 120 -4.59 0.50 -18.23
CA GLU A 120 -3.86 1.69 -18.68
C GLU A 120 -4.59 2.38 -19.85
N ASP A 121 -4.23 3.63 -20.15
CA ASP A 121 -4.96 4.46 -21.12
C ASP A 121 -4.35 4.42 -22.54
N LYS A 122 -3.38 3.52 -22.77
CA LYS A 122 -2.72 3.34 -24.07
C LYS A 122 -3.21 2.05 -24.72
N TYR A 123 -3.45 2.10 -26.03
CA TYR A 123 -3.77 0.92 -26.83
C TYR A 123 -2.47 0.22 -27.28
N PRO A 124 -2.38 -1.13 -27.29
CA PRO A 124 -3.40 -2.09 -26.84
C PRO A 124 -3.63 -2.03 -25.33
N LEU A 125 -4.90 -2.14 -24.92
CA LEU A 125 -5.27 -2.06 -23.52
C LEU A 125 -4.73 -3.27 -22.74
N ILE A 126 -4.02 -2.97 -21.66
CA ILE A 126 -3.52 -3.95 -20.71
C ILE A 126 -3.88 -3.56 -19.28
N ILE A 127 -4.06 -4.56 -18.43
CA ILE A 127 -4.11 -4.41 -16.98
C ILE A 127 -2.77 -4.87 -16.40
N VAL A 128 -2.14 -3.98 -15.62
CA VAL A 128 -0.83 -4.23 -15.00
C VAL A 128 -0.97 -5.17 -13.79
N PRO A 129 0.09 -5.91 -13.42
CA PRO A 129 0.06 -6.86 -12.30
C PRO A 129 -0.49 -6.27 -10.99
N GLU A 130 -0.17 -5.03 -10.66
CA GLU A 130 -0.62 -4.36 -9.43
C GLU A 130 -2.14 -4.14 -9.41
N GLU A 131 -2.75 -3.85 -10.55
CA GLU A 131 -4.20 -3.67 -10.66
C GLU A 131 -4.93 -5.02 -10.73
N ILE A 132 -4.29 -6.06 -11.28
CA ILE A 132 -4.76 -7.45 -11.18
C ILE A 132 -4.78 -7.88 -9.71
N GLU A 133 -3.69 -7.64 -8.97
CA GLU A 133 -3.60 -7.95 -7.54
C GLU A 133 -4.71 -7.25 -6.75
N TYR A 134 -4.90 -5.96 -7.00
CA TYR A 134 -5.97 -5.17 -6.37
C TYR A 134 -7.36 -5.76 -6.66
N LEU A 135 -7.65 -6.11 -7.91
CA LEU A 135 -8.92 -6.70 -8.30
C LEU A 135 -9.14 -8.06 -7.65
N LEU A 136 -8.13 -8.93 -7.69
CA LEU A 136 -8.23 -10.27 -7.09
C LEU A 136 -8.39 -10.18 -5.57
N LYS A 137 -7.67 -9.29 -4.88
CA LYS A 137 -7.87 -9.01 -3.44
C LYS A 137 -9.31 -8.62 -3.15
N LYS A 138 -9.86 -7.68 -3.91
CA LYS A 138 -11.25 -7.24 -3.80
C LYS A 138 -12.26 -8.36 -4.03
N LEU A 139 -12.04 -9.20 -5.03
CA LEU A 139 -12.89 -10.38 -5.29
C LEU A 139 -12.79 -11.40 -4.14
N THR A 140 -11.59 -11.70 -3.66
CA THR A 140 -11.36 -12.64 -2.54
C THR A 140 -12.01 -12.14 -1.24
N GLU A 141 -11.90 -10.86 -0.93
CA GLU A 141 -12.57 -10.21 0.20
C GLU A 141 -14.09 -10.30 0.08
N ALA A 142 -14.66 -10.01 -1.10
CA ALA A 142 -16.10 -10.10 -1.34
C ALA A 142 -16.64 -11.54 -1.27
N MET A 143 -15.80 -12.55 -1.58
CA MET A 143 -16.12 -13.96 -1.36
C MET A 143 -16.01 -14.39 0.11
N GLY A 144 -15.51 -13.52 1.00
CA GLY A 144 -15.24 -13.85 2.40
C GLY A 144 -14.05 -14.81 2.61
N ALA A 145 -13.17 -14.91 1.61
CA ALA A 145 -11.99 -15.76 1.65
C ALA A 145 -10.74 -14.97 2.09
N GLY A 146 -9.72 -15.68 2.57
CA GLY A 146 -8.43 -15.08 2.93
C GLY A 146 -7.51 -14.94 1.72
N TRP A 147 -6.93 -13.76 1.52
CA TRP A 147 -5.98 -13.49 0.45
C TRP A 147 -4.70 -14.34 0.57
N GLN A 148 -4.32 -15.02 -0.52
CA GLN A 148 -3.13 -15.87 -0.59
C GLN A 148 -2.00 -15.14 -1.35
N GLN A 149 -1.18 -14.37 -0.63
CA GLN A 149 -0.14 -13.53 -1.23
C GLN A 149 0.90 -14.35 -2.03
N GLU A 150 1.39 -15.47 -1.47
CA GLU A 150 2.41 -16.30 -2.12
C GLU A 150 1.96 -16.86 -3.48
N GLN A 151 0.69 -17.26 -3.59
CA GLN A 151 0.13 -17.76 -4.84
C GLN A 151 0.16 -16.68 -5.92
N PHE A 152 -0.17 -15.44 -5.54
CA PHE A 152 -0.13 -14.32 -6.46
C PHE A 152 1.30 -13.90 -6.79
N ASP A 153 2.23 -13.91 -5.84
CA ASP A 153 3.63 -13.55 -6.09
C ASP A 153 4.28 -14.51 -7.11
N HIS A 154 4.02 -15.81 -7.00
CA HIS A 154 4.45 -16.79 -8.00
C HIS A 154 3.84 -16.51 -9.39
N TYR A 155 2.55 -16.17 -9.43
CA TYR A 155 1.87 -15.79 -10.67
C TYR A 155 2.47 -14.51 -11.27
N LYS A 156 2.74 -13.50 -10.45
CA LYS A 156 3.33 -12.22 -10.84
C LYS A 156 4.72 -12.39 -11.45
N ILE A 157 5.56 -13.26 -10.88
CA ILE A 157 6.88 -13.58 -11.44
C ILE A 157 6.74 -14.19 -12.84
N ALA A 158 5.84 -15.17 -13.01
CA ALA A 158 5.57 -15.79 -14.30
C ALA A 158 5.01 -14.79 -15.33
N LEU A 159 4.15 -13.86 -14.88
CA LEU A 159 3.59 -12.81 -15.72
C LEU A 159 4.71 -11.85 -16.20
N ASN A 160 5.50 -11.27 -15.27
CA ASN A 160 6.57 -10.33 -15.59
C ASN A 160 7.66 -10.91 -16.51
N THR A 161 7.90 -12.22 -16.44
CA THR A 161 8.87 -12.89 -17.32
C THR A 161 8.36 -13.00 -18.77
N SER A 162 7.04 -13.03 -18.96
CA SER A 162 6.41 -13.26 -20.26
C SER A 162 5.88 -11.98 -20.91
N ARG A 163 5.24 -11.08 -20.14
CA ARG A 163 4.55 -9.87 -20.62
C ARG A 163 4.41 -8.80 -19.51
N GLU A 164 4.16 -7.56 -19.93
CA GLU A 164 3.93 -6.41 -19.01
C GLU A 164 2.52 -6.34 -18.38
N GLY A 165 1.61 -7.24 -18.78
CA GLY A 165 0.23 -7.26 -18.27
C GLY A 165 -0.67 -8.25 -19.01
N LEU A 166 -1.96 -8.23 -18.67
CA LEU A 166 -3.00 -9.05 -19.30
C LEU A 166 -3.92 -8.21 -20.18
N SER A 167 -4.45 -8.82 -21.23
CA SER A 167 -5.60 -8.30 -21.96
C SER A 167 -6.91 -8.55 -21.21
N ALA A 168 -8.00 -7.92 -21.65
CA ALA A 168 -9.33 -8.10 -21.06
C ALA A 168 -9.78 -9.58 -21.05
N TRP A 169 -9.46 -10.30 -22.14
CA TRP A 169 -9.88 -11.69 -22.35
C TRP A 169 -9.10 -12.64 -21.45
N GLU A 170 -7.79 -12.43 -21.32
CA GLU A 170 -6.95 -13.21 -20.42
C GLU A 170 -7.32 -12.97 -18.95
N LEU A 171 -7.77 -11.75 -18.58
CA LEU A 171 -8.29 -11.49 -17.24
C LEU A 171 -9.61 -12.23 -16.97
N ILE A 172 -10.51 -12.28 -17.96
CA ILE A 172 -11.77 -13.04 -17.88
C ILE A 172 -11.45 -14.52 -17.70
N ASP A 173 -10.50 -15.07 -18.46
CA ASP A 173 -10.06 -16.45 -18.32
C ASP A 173 -9.39 -16.71 -16.97
N LEU A 174 -8.58 -15.77 -16.46
CA LEU A 174 -7.96 -15.87 -15.13
C LEU A 174 -9.00 -16.02 -14.03
N ILE A 175 -10.00 -15.12 -14.00
CA ILE A 175 -11.09 -15.15 -13.01
C ILE A 175 -11.99 -16.36 -13.25
N GLY A 176 -12.33 -16.65 -14.50
CA GLY A 176 -13.22 -17.74 -14.90
C GLY A 176 -12.63 -19.14 -14.72
N SER A 177 -11.30 -19.29 -14.74
CA SER A 177 -10.60 -20.56 -14.50
C SER A 177 -10.73 -21.04 -13.05
N GLY A 178 -11.03 -20.13 -12.12
CA GLY A 178 -11.15 -20.42 -10.70
C GLY A 178 -9.83 -20.59 -9.96
N GLN A 179 -8.70 -20.22 -10.57
CA GLN A 179 -7.37 -20.34 -9.94
C GLN A 179 -7.29 -19.65 -8.56
N PHE A 180 -7.92 -18.48 -8.43
CA PHE A 180 -7.97 -17.67 -7.20
C PHE A 180 -9.30 -17.77 -6.44
N SER A 181 -10.23 -18.62 -6.89
CA SER A 181 -11.52 -18.88 -6.25
C SER A 181 -11.72 -20.37 -5.97
N LYS A 182 -10.62 -21.10 -5.76
CA LYS A 182 -10.66 -22.56 -5.56
C LYS A 182 -11.52 -22.90 -4.34
N GLY A 183 -12.50 -23.77 -4.54
CA GLY A 183 -13.45 -24.18 -3.49
C GLY A 183 -14.69 -23.29 -3.36
N MET A 184 -14.78 -22.19 -4.12
CA MET A 184 -15.99 -21.37 -4.21
C MET A 184 -16.92 -21.91 -5.30
N ASP A 185 -18.22 -21.88 -5.04
CA ASP A 185 -19.23 -22.20 -6.05
C ASP A 185 -19.50 -21.02 -6.98
N ARG A 186 -20.18 -21.28 -8.10
CA ARG A 186 -20.46 -20.27 -9.14
C ARG A 186 -21.26 -19.07 -8.63
N GLN A 187 -22.19 -19.28 -7.71
CA GLN A 187 -23.04 -18.21 -7.19
C GLN A 187 -22.22 -17.26 -6.32
N THR A 188 -21.35 -17.79 -5.46
CA THR A 188 -20.44 -17.00 -4.62
C THR A 188 -19.52 -16.12 -5.46
N VAL A 189 -18.93 -16.67 -6.53
CA VAL A 189 -18.08 -15.90 -7.46
C VAL A 189 -18.88 -14.81 -8.17
N SER A 190 -20.08 -15.11 -8.67
CA SER A 190 -20.94 -14.12 -9.33
C SER A 190 -21.38 -12.99 -8.37
N MET A 191 -21.69 -13.31 -7.11
CA MET A 191 -21.99 -12.31 -6.08
C MET A 191 -20.80 -11.38 -5.82
N ALA A 192 -19.59 -11.92 -5.70
CA ALA A 192 -18.38 -11.14 -5.51
C ALA A 192 -18.08 -10.22 -6.71
N ILE A 193 -18.20 -10.72 -7.94
CA ILE A 193 -18.04 -9.91 -9.16
C ILE A 193 -19.09 -8.79 -9.18
N ASN A 194 -20.33 -9.08 -8.81
CA ASN A 194 -21.40 -8.09 -8.75
C ASN A 194 -21.12 -7.00 -7.70
N GLU A 195 -20.62 -7.37 -6.53
CA GLU A 195 -20.26 -6.42 -5.47
C GLU A 195 -19.14 -5.48 -5.93
N VAL A 196 -18.05 -6.03 -6.48
CA VAL A 196 -16.93 -5.24 -7.00
C VAL A 196 -17.36 -4.36 -8.17
N PHE A 197 -18.20 -4.87 -9.07
CA PHE A 197 -18.76 -4.08 -10.16
C PHE A 197 -19.62 -2.90 -9.65
N ASN A 198 -20.46 -3.14 -8.65
CA ASN A 198 -21.28 -2.10 -8.04
C ASN A 198 -20.40 -1.02 -7.39
N GLU A 199 -19.33 -1.41 -6.68
CA GLU A 199 -18.38 -0.48 -6.06
C GLU A 199 -17.63 0.34 -7.11
N LEU A 200 -16.93 -0.32 -8.04
CA LEU A 200 -15.95 0.32 -8.93
C LEU A 200 -16.59 1.03 -10.14
N ILE A 201 -17.72 0.51 -10.64
CA ILE A 201 -18.33 0.99 -11.88
C ILE A 201 -19.60 1.81 -11.62
N LEU A 202 -20.46 1.33 -10.71
CA LEU A 202 -21.74 2.01 -10.40
C LEU A 202 -21.65 3.01 -9.24
N ASP A 203 -20.44 3.22 -8.72
CA ASP A 203 -20.12 4.09 -7.59
C ASP A 203 -20.95 3.79 -6.32
N VAL A 204 -21.33 2.53 -6.09
CA VAL A 204 -22.08 2.13 -4.88
C VAL A 204 -21.13 2.09 -3.70
N LEU A 205 -21.31 3.01 -2.75
CA LEU A 205 -20.45 3.16 -1.57
C LEU A 205 -20.89 2.28 -0.39
N LYS A 206 -22.20 2.02 -0.28
CA LYS A 206 -22.77 1.10 0.70
C LYS A 206 -24.17 0.67 0.26
N GLN A 207 -24.53 -0.57 0.55
CA GLN A 207 -25.88 -1.09 0.30
C GLN A 207 -26.33 -2.06 1.40
N GLY A 208 -27.63 -2.24 1.56
CA GLY A 208 -28.18 -3.10 2.61
C GLY A 208 -29.63 -2.80 2.99
N TYR A 209 -30.27 -3.77 3.63
CA TYR A 209 -31.61 -3.60 4.22
C TYR A 209 -31.58 -2.72 5.47
N MET A 210 -32.49 -1.75 5.53
CA MET A 210 -32.75 -0.93 6.71
C MET A 210 -34.26 -0.63 6.84
N LEU A 211 -34.69 -0.33 8.05
CA LEU A 211 -36.07 0.09 8.33
C LEU A 211 -36.19 1.60 8.17
N LYS A 212 -37.13 2.05 7.34
CA LYS A 212 -37.42 3.46 7.10
C LYS A 212 -38.75 3.87 7.72
N LYS A 213 -38.79 5.00 8.42
CA LYS A 213 -40.06 5.61 8.85
C LYS A 213 -40.75 6.32 7.69
N GLY A 214 -42.03 6.04 7.52
CA GLY A 214 -42.88 6.73 6.55
C GLY A 214 -43.13 8.18 6.95
N HIS A 215 -43.10 9.09 5.97
CA HIS A 215 -43.28 10.53 6.23
C HIS A 215 -44.76 10.87 6.52
N LYS A 216 -45.69 10.31 5.75
CA LYS A 216 -47.15 10.53 5.89
C LYS A 216 -47.76 9.60 6.93
N ARG A 217 -47.58 8.30 6.76
CA ARG A 217 -47.98 7.26 7.72
C ARG A 217 -46.70 6.85 8.46
N LYS A 218 -46.60 7.13 9.76
CA LYS A 218 -45.39 6.94 10.60
C LYS A 218 -45.03 5.46 10.84
N ASN A 219 -45.37 4.58 9.90
CA ASN A 219 -45.06 3.15 9.93
C ASN A 219 -43.60 2.93 9.52
N TRP A 220 -43.02 1.85 10.03
CA TRP A 220 -41.68 1.39 9.67
C TRP A 220 -41.78 0.32 8.60
N THR A 221 -41.03 0.48 7.51
CA THR A 221 -40.98 -0.51 6.43
C THR A 221 -39.54 -0.81 6.09
N GLU A 222 -39.22 -2.10 5.94
CA GLU A 222 -37.91 -2.53 5.46
C GLU A 222 -37.75 -2.20 3.98
N ARG A 223 -36.58 -1.66 3.63
CA ARG A 223 -36.22 -1.27 2.27
C ARG A 223 -34.75 -1.56 2.05
N TRP A 224 -34.41 -1.91 0.82
CA TRP A 224 -33.01 -2.00 0.38
C TRP A 224 -32.50 -0.60 0.05
N PHE A 225 -31.44 -0.15 0.71
CA PHE A 225 -30.82 1.16 0.47
C PHE A 225 -29.54 1.00 -0.33
N VAL A 226 -29.27 1.95 -1.23
CA VAL A 226 -28.06 2.05 -2.03
C VAL A 226 -27.54 3.48 -1.92
N LEU A 227 -26.39 3.65 -1.27
CA LEU A 227 -25.67 4.91 -1.15
C LEU A 227 -24.71 5.08 -2.32
N LYS A 228 -24.87 6.18 -3.05
CA LYS A 228 -24.00 6.66 -4.13
C LYS A 228 -23.47 8.07 -3.78
N PRO A 229 -22.50 8.63 -4.52
CA PRO A 229 -21.79 9.85 -4.12
C PRO A 229 -22.70 11.07 -3.84
N SER A 230 -23.83 11.20 -4.52
CA SER A 230 -24.75 12.34 -4.37
C SER A 230 -26.18 11.95 -4.00
N ILE A 231 -26.44 10.67 -3.77
CA ILE A 231 -27.82 10.16 -3.63
C ILE A 231 -27.88 8.86 -2.85
N ILE A 232 -28.90 8.71 -2.02
CA ILE A 232 -29.29 7.43 -1.44
C ILE A 232 -30.63 7.03 -2.04
N SER A 233 -30.62 6.01 -2.88
CA SER A 233 -31.85 5.43 -3.43
C SER A 233 -32.31 4.28 -2.54
N TYR A 234 -33.63 4.11 -2.41
CA TYR A 234 -34.19 2.97 -1.68
C TYR A 234 -35.27 2.24 -2.48
N TYR A 235 -35.25 0.92 -2.37
CA TYR A 235 -36.02 -0.04 -3.17
C TYR A 235 -36.81 -0.99 -2.27
N VAL A 236 -37.75 -1.73 -2.84
CA VAL A 236 -38.47 -2.79 -2.10
C VAL A 236 -37.50 -3.89 -1.68
N SER A 237 -36.63 -4.29 -2.60
CA SER A 237 -35.71 -5.42 -2.50
C SER A 237 -34.35 -5.11 -3.14
N GLU A 238 -33.39 -6.00 -2.92
CA GLU A 238 -32.03 -5.95 -3.47
C GLU A 238 -31.93 -6.13 -4.99
N ASP A 239 -33.02 -6.53 -5.66
CA ASP A 239 -33.10 -6.67 -7.13
C ASP A 239 -33.14 -5.33 -7.89
N LEU A 240 -33.27 -4.21 -7.16
CA LEU A 240 -33.27 -2.84 -7.66
C LEU A 240 -34.38 -2.51 -8.68
N LYS A 241 -35.39 -3.37 -8.84
CA LYS A 241 -36.48 -3.18 -9.82
C LYS A 241 -37.49 -2.13 -9.37
N ASP A 242 -37.91 -2.21 -8.11
CA ASP A 242 -38.97 -1.38 -7.56
C ASP A 242 -38.42 -0.22 -6.72
N LYS A 243 -37.96 0.83 -7.40
CA LYS A 243 -37.49 2.06 -6.74
C LYS A 243 -38.63 2.79 -6.03
N LYS A 244 -38.44 3.14 -4.75
CA LYS A 244 -39.45 3.84 -3.94
C LYS A 244 -39.12 5.30 -3.64
N GLY A 245 -37.88 5.71 -3.82
CA GLY A 245 -37.50 7.12 -3.75
C GLY A 245 -36.01 7.32 -3.57
N ASP A 246 -35.67 8.60 -3.47
CA ASP A 246 -34.31 9.09 -3.37
C ASP A 246 -34.17 10.09 -2.22
N ILE A 247 -32.99 10.08 -1.62
CA ILE A 247 -32.51 11.09 -0.68
C ILE A 247 -31.32 11.73 -1.37
N ILE A 248 -31.51 12.94 -1.90
CA ILE A 248 -30.41 13.70 -2.52
C ILE A 248 -29.48 14.16 -1.39
N LEU A 249 -28.21 13.83 -1.53
CA LEU A 249 -27.16 14.28 -0.62
C LEU A 249 -26.50 15.52 -1.21
N ASP A 250 -26.38 16.55 -0.38
CA ASP A 250 -25.63 17.75 -0.68
C ASP A 250 -24.63 18.05 0.45
N GLY A 251 -23.83 19.10 0.30
CA GLY A 251 -22.87 19.51 1.32
C GLY A 251 -23.51 19.99 2.62
N ASN A 252 -24.81 20.31 2.62
CA ASN A 252 -25.55 20.79 3.80
C ASN A 252 -26.24 19.66 4.57
N CYS A 253 -26.32 18.45 3.99
CA CYS A 253 -26.81 17.28 4.68
C CYS A 253 -26.01 16.99 5.96
N CYS A 254 -26.67 16.45 6.97
CA CYS A 254 -26.02 15.87 8.14
C CYS A 254 -26.69 14.56 8.54
N VAL A 255 -25.91 13.69 9.18
CA VAL A 255 -26.40 12.43 9.74
C VAL A 255 -26.19 12.43 11.25
N GLU A 256 -27.24 12.13 12.01
CA GLU A 256 -27.25 12.23 13.47
C GLU A 256 -27.71 10.91 14.08
N ALA A 257 -26.99 10.44 15.10
CA ALA A 257 -27.43 9.29 15.89
C ALA A 257 -28.63 9.68 16.76
N LEU A 258 -29.70 8.89 16.71
CA LEU A 258 -30.87 9.08 17.56
C LEU A 258 -30.88 8.07 18.71
N PRO A 259 -31.47 8.43 19.88
CA PRO A 259 -31.77 7.48 20.93
C PRO A 259 -32.90 6.52 20.51
N ASP A 260 -32.96 5.37 21.18
CA ASP A 260 -34.01 4.38 20.95
C ASP A 260 -35.38 4.97 21.33
N LYS A 261 -36.36 4.86 20.42
CA LYS A 261 -37.73 5.38 20.60
C LYS A 261 -38.74 4.53 19.81
N ASP A 262 -40.01 4.60 20.17
CA ASP A 262 -41.11 3.88 19.50
C ASP A 262 -40.87 2.36 19.39
N GLY A 263 -40.17 1.75 20.36
CA GLY A 263 -39.78 0.33 20.33
C GLY A 263 -38.75 -0.04 19.25
N LYS A 264 -38.15 0.96 18.58
CA LYS A 264 -37.07 0.78 17.59
C LYS A 264 -35.72 1.14 18.20
N LYS A 265 -34.73 0.33 17.84
CA LYS A 265 -33.34 0.49 18.27
C LYS A 265 -32.46 0.89 17.10
N CYS A 266 -31.24 1.31 17.41
CA CYS A 266 -30.20 1.59 16.40
C CYS A 266 -30.67 2.65 15.38
N LEU A 267 -31.33 3.70 15.90
CA LEU A 267 -31.90 4.77 15.10
C LEU A 267 -30.87 5.84 14.72
N PHE A 268 -31.05 6.42 13.54
CA PHE A 268 -30.34 7.60 13.08
C PHE A 268 -31.23 8.43 12.14
N LEU A 269 -30.88 9.70 11.99
CA LEU A 269 -31.59 10.67 11.18
C LEU A 269 -30.67 11.17 10.07
N ILE A 270 -31.16 11.17 8.84
CA ILE A 270 -30.52 11.90 7.74
C ILE A 270 -31.31 13.19 7.55
N LYS A 271 -30.69 14.33 7.83
CA LYS A 271 -31.28 15.65 7.64
C LYS A 271 -30.75 16.23 6.33
N CYS A 272 -31.68 16.57 5.45
CA CYS A 272 -31.45 17.29 4.20
C CYS A 272 -32.11 18.67 4.29
N LEU A 273 -31.88 19.55 3.31
CA LEU A 273 -32.42 20.92 3.30
C LEU A 273 -33.92 20.98 3.64
N ASP A 274 -34.74 20.18 2.95
CA ASP A 274 -36.20 20.27 3.08
C ASP A 274 -36.84 19.08 3.82
N LYS A 275 -36.07 18.02 4.08
CA LYS A 275 -36.62 16.74 4.55
C LYS A 275 -35.67 16.04 5.51
N SER A 276 -36.26 15.36 6.49
CA SER A 276 -35.54 14.49 7.42
C SER A 276 -36.01 13.04 7.30
N PHE A 277 -35.08 12.10 7.24
CA PHE A 277 -35.35 10.68 7.08
C PHE A 277 -34.90 9.90 8.31
N GLU A 278 -35.87 9.37 9.04
CA GLU A 278 -35.60 8.53 10.22
C GLU A 278 -35.43 7.07 9.78
N ILE A 279 -34.28 6.49 10.11
CA ILE A 279 -33.86 5.16 9.68
C ILE A 279 -33.42 4.35 10.91
N SER A 280 -33.70 3.05 10.90
CA SER A 280 -33.28 2.07 11.90
C SER A 280 -32.46 0.98 11.22
N ALA A 281 -31.26 0.74 11.70
CA ALA A 281 -30.40 -0.37 11.28
C ALA A 281 -30.69 -1.64 12.10
N SER A 282 -30.24 -2.81 11.62
CA SER A 282 -30.43 -4.08 12.32
C SER A 282 -29.70 -4.15 13.66
N ASP A 283 -28.53 -3.51 13.76
CA ASP A 283 -27.65 -3.60 14.92
C ASP A 283 -26.78 -2.33 15.06
N LYS A 284 -26.05 -2.23 16.18
CA LYS A 284 -25.21 -1.07 16.49
C LYS A 284 -24.04 -0.93 15.51
N LYS A 285 -23.47 -2.03 15.03
CA LYS A 285 -22.34 -2.03 14.09
C LYS A 285 -22.78 -1.46 12.74
N LYS A 286 -23.85 -1.99 12.15
CA LYS A 286 -24.42 -1.48 10.90
C LYS A 286 -24.89 -0.03 11.03
N LYS A 287 -25.48 0.37 12.17
CA LYS A 287 -25.79 1.79 12.43
C LYS A 287 -24.56 2.66 12.26
N GLN A 288 -23.45 2.32 12.92
CA GLN A 288 -22.23 3.13 12.85
C GLN A 288 -21.62 3.12 11.44
N GLU A 289 -21.57 1.96 10.78
CA GLU A 289 -21.07 1.89 9.40
C GLU A 289 -21.89 2.73 8.42
N TRP A 290 -23.23 2.73 8.54
CA TRP A 290 -24.09 3.56 7.69
C TRP A 290 -23.93 5.05 7.99
N ILE A 291 -23.90 5.45 9.27
CA ILE A 291 -23.65 6.84 9.67
C ILE A 291 -22.29 7.30 9.12
N GLN A 292 -21.24 6.51 9.31
CA GLN A 292 -19.91 6.82 8.84
C GLN A 292 -19.86 6.94 7.31
N ALA A 293 -20.43 5.98 6.57
CA ALA A 293 -20.44 6.01 5.11
C ALA A 293 -21.17 7.25 4.56
N ILE A 294 -22.34 7.59 5.14
CA ILE A 294 -23.10 8.79 4.75
C ILE A 294 -22.32 10.06 5.09
N GLN A 295 -21.73 10.15 6.29
CA GLN A 295 -20.96 11.31 6.71
C GLN A 295 -19.72 11.53 5.83
N THR A 296 -18.99 10.46 5.51
CA THR A 296 -17.86 10.50 4.58
C THR A 296 -18.31 10.98 3.21
N THR A 297 -19.43 10.48 2.69
CA THR A 297 -19.98 10.89 1.39
C THR A 297 -20.32 12.39 1.37
N VAL A 298 -20.99 12.89 2.41
CA VAL A 298 -21.30 14.32 2.57
C VAL A 298 -20.02 15.16 2.63
N ASN A 299 -18.99 14.70 3.35
CA ASN A 299 -17.71 15.40 3.43
C ASN A 299 -17.00 15.46 2.06
N LEU A 300 -17.04 14.37 1.28
CA LEU A 300 -16.50 14.34 -0.08
C LEU A 300 -17.25 15.33 -0.99
N LEU A 301 -18.58 15.41 -0.89
CA LEU A 301 -19.38 16.39 -1.61
C LEU A 301 -19.01 17.84 -1.25
N ARG A 302 -18.74 18.13 0.03
CA ARG A 302 -18.26 19.47 0.46
C ARG A 302 -16.89 19.80 -0.11
N ALA A 303 -16.00 18.81 -0.20
CA ALA A 303 -14.67 18.98 -0.75
C ALA A 303 -14.65 19.00 -2.30
N GLY A 304 -15.75 18.61 -2.96
CA GLY A 304 -15.77 18.40 -4.41
C GLY A 304 -14.89 17.22 -4.87
N SER A 305 -14.58 16.29 -3.96
CA SER A 305 -13.69 15.16 -4.23
C SER A 305 -14.39 14.04 -5.01
N PRO A 306 -13.68 13.32 -5.89
CA PRO A 306 -14.23 12.16 -6.57
C PRO A 306 -14.53 10.99 -5.61
N PRO A 307 -15.28 9.96 -6.05
CA PRO A 307 -15.52 8.76 -5.26
C PRO A 307 -14.22 8.07 -4.81
N PRO A 308 -14.18 7.44 -3.61
CA PRO A 308 -12.96 6.90 -3.02
C PRO A 308 -12.18 5.92 -3.90
N HIS A 309 -12.86 5.03 -4.63
CA HIS A 309 -12.20 4.05 -5.49
C HIS A 309 -11.57 4.69 -6.73
N LYS A 310 -12.14 5.78 -7.26
CA LYS A 310 -11.54 6.57 -8.36
C LYS A 310 -10.32 7.32 -7.88
N GLU A 311 -10.40 7.96 -6.71
CA GLU A 311 -9.26 8.62 -6.08
C GLU A 311 -8.13 7.63 -5.77
N ALA A 312 -8.47 6.46 -5.21
CA ALA A 312 -7.50 5.41 -4.89
C ALA A 312 -6.82 4.87 -6.15
N ARG A 313 -7.57 4.64 -7.24
CA ARG A 313 -7.00 4.24 -8.54
C ARG A 313 -6.02 5.29 -9.05
N GLN A 314 -6.41 6.57 -9.03
CA GLN A 314 -5.57 7.66 -9.49
C GLN A 314 -4.26 7.74 -8.67
N LYS A 315 -4.35 7.65 -7.34
CA LYS A 315 -3.19 7.62 -6.44
C LYS A 315 -2.26 6.44 -6.73
N ARG A 316 -2.79 5.23 -6.97
CA ARG A 316 -1.96 4.07 -7.34
C ARG A 316 -1.23 4.31 -8.65
N LYS A 317 -1.90 4.89 -9.64
CA LYS A 317 -1.31 5.21 -10.95
C LYS A 317 -0.20 6.26 -10.83
N GLU A 318 -0.45 7.34 -10.10
CA GLU A 318 0.55 8.39 -9.84
C GLU A 318 1.77 7.85 -9.09
N LEU A 319 1.56 7.01 -8.09
CA LEU A 319 2.66 6.37 -7.36
C LEU A 319 3.52 5.50 -8.28
N ARG A 320 2.90 4.69 -9.15
CA ARG A 320 3.64 3.88 -10.13
C ARG A 320 4.44 4.74 -11.11
N GLN A 321 3.83 5.79 -11.65
CA GLN A 321 4.53 6.71 -12.56
C GLN A 321 5.71 7.39 -11.89
N LYS A 322 5.56 7.77 -10.61
CA LYS A 322 6.64 8.35 -9.82
C LYS A 322 7.79 7.37 -9.61
N LEU A 323 7.49 6.12 -9.24
CA LEU A 323 8.50 5.08 -9.05
C LEU A 323 9.25 4.77 -10.35
N LEU A 324 8.54 4.70 -11.48
CA LEU A 324 9.17 4.49 -12.79
C LEU A 324 10.11 5.65 -13.14
N ALA A 325 9.67 6.90 -12.93
CA ALA A 325 10.50 8.07 -13.17
C ALA A 325 11.74 8.11 -12.26
N GLU A 326 11.60 7.72 -10.99
CA GLU A 326 12.72 7.59 -10.05
C GLU A 326 13.70 6.48 -10.49
N GLN A 327 13.20 5.36 -11.03
CA GLN A 327 14.05 4.29 -11.56
C GLN A 327 14.80 4.73 -12.82
N GLU A 328 14.12 5.35 -13.79
CA GLU A 328 14.74 5.90 -15.00
C GLU A 328 15.81 6.96 -14.67
N GLU A 329 15.55 7.79 -13.65
CA GLU A 329 16.52 8.76 -13.12
C GLU A 329 17.77 8.07 -12.57
N LEU A 330 17.59 7.04 -11.72
CA LEU A 330 18.68 6.27 -11.16
C LEU A 330 19.50 5.55 -12.24
N GLU A 331 18.85 4.93 -13.22
CA GLU A 331 19.51 4.28 -14.35
C GLU A 331 20.32 5.26 -15.18
N ARG A 332 19.81 6.47 -15.40
CA ARG A 332 20.54 7.53 -16.08
C ARG A 332 21.77 7.97 -15.30
N GLN A 333 21.62 8.20 -13.99
CA GLN A 333 22.73 8.55 -13.10
C GLN A 333 23.79 7.44 -13.05
N MET A 334 23.37 6.17 -12.99
CA MET A 334 24.29 5.03 -13.03
C MET A 334 25.07 4.98 -14.35
N LYS A 335 24.42 5.23 -15.48
CA LYS A 335 25.07 5.27 -16.79
C LYS A 335 26.06 6.42 -16.89
N GLU A 336 25.70 7.61 -16.41
CA GLU A 336 26.60 8.77 -16.34
C GLU A 336 27.84 8.46 -15.49
N LEU A 337 27.65 7.90 -14.29
CA LEU A 337 28.73 7.48 -13.40
C LEU A 337 29.63 6.41 -14.05
N GLN A 338 29.06 5.43 -14.76
CA GLN A 338 29.83 4.44 -15.51
C GLN A 338 30.71 5.11 -16.57
N THR A 339 30.14 6.01 -17.39
CA THR A 339 30.92 6.72 -18.42
C THR A 339 32.01 7.62 -17.83
N ALA A 340 31.73 8.30 -16.71
CA ALA A 340 32.72 9.10 -16.00
C ALA A 340 33.87 8.23 -15.46
N ASN A 341 33.55 7.06 -14.92
CA ASN A 341 34.55 6.13 -14.41
C ASN A 341 35.41 5.53 -15.54
N GLU A 342 34.81 5.15 -16.67
CA GLU A 342 35.54 4.69 -17.86
C GLU A 342 36.49 5.77 -18.41
N ASN A 343 36.03 7.02 -18.49
CA ASN A 343 36.87 8.13 -18.90
C ASN A 343 38.02 8.36 -17.92
N LYS A 344 37.76 8.27 -16.61
CA LYS A 344 38.80 8.38 -15.59
C LYS A 344 39.83 7.27 -15.70
N GLN A 345 39.40 6.04 -15.98
CA GLN A 345 40.31 4.92 -16.19
C GLN A 345 41.21 5.13 -17.42
N LYS A 346 40.65 5.64 -18.53
CA LYS A 346 41.42 6.01 -19.72
C LYS A 346 42.45 7.10 -19.41
N GLU A 347 42.06 8.14 -18.67
CA GLU A 347 43.00 9.17 -18.22
C GLU A 347 44.16 8.57 -17.41
N LEU A 348 43.86 7.72 -16.42
CA LEU A 348 44.87 7.06 -15.59
C LEU A 348 45.82 6.19 -16.43
N GLU A 349 45.31 5.46 -17.41
CA GLU A 349 46.14 4.68 -18.34
C GLU A 349 47.03 5.58 -19.22
N THR A 350 46.52 6.71 -19.70
CA THR A 350 47.32 7.66 -20.47
C THR A 350 48.45 8.25 -19.62
N VAL A 351 48.16 8.65 -18.38
CA VAL A 351 49.15 9.16 -17.43
C VAL A 351 50.19 8.07 -17.13
N ARG A 352 49.76 6.83 -16.91
CA ARG A 352 50.68 5.70 -16.67
C ARG A 352 51.62 5.47 -17.86
N LYS A 353 51.11 5.47 -19.09
CA LYS A 353 51.94 5.34 -20.31
C LYS A 353 52.93 6.50 -20.47
N GLN A 354 52.51 7.72 -20.13
CA GLN A 354 53.39 8.89 -20.14
C GLN A 354 54.53 8.76 -19.11
N LEU A 355 54.22 8.29 -17.90
CA LEU A 355 55.22 8.03 -16.86
C LEU A 355 56.21 6.93 -17.28
N GLU A 356 55.73 5.82 -17.83
CA GLU A 356 56.59 4.73 -18.33
C GLU A 356 57.51 5.21 -19.47
N ALA A 357 56.99 6.02 -20.41
CA ALA A 357 57.78 6.60 -21.51
C ALA A 357 58.80 7.64 -21.01
N ALA A 358 58.46 8.45 -20.00
CA ALA A 358 59.40 9.36 -19.37
C ALA A 358 60.54 8.61 -18.66
N ALA A 359 60.22 7.55 -17.91
CA ALA A 359 61.21 6.70 -17.25
C ALA A 359 62.15 6.02 -18.26
N ALA A 360 61.61 5.50 -19.38
CA ALA A 360 62.42 4.88 -20.44
C ALA A 360 63.38 5.89 -21.10
N ARG A 361 62.92 7.12 -21.36
CA ARG A 361 63.78 8.20 -21.88
C ARG A 361 64.90 8.56 -20.91
N ALA A 362 64.57 8.71 -19.62
CA ALA A 362 65.57 8.99 -18.59
C ALA A 362 66.63 7.88 -18.50
N ALA A 363 66.24 6.61 -18.56
CA ALA A 363 67.16 5.47 -18.54
C ALA A 363 68.06 5.42 -19.80
N GLU A 364 67.52 5.76 -20.98
CA GLU A 364 68.31 5.82 -22.22
C GLU A 364 69.30 6.99 -22.20
N GLU A 365 68.90 8.15 -21.66
CA GLU A 365 69.81 9.27 -21.44
C GLU A 365 70.92 8.94 -20.44
N GLU A 366 70.61 8.27 -19.33
CA GLU A 366 71.59 7.80 -18.36
C GLU A 366 72.58 6.81 -18.99
N LYS A 367 72.09 5.86 -19.79
CA LYS A 367 72.93 4.93 -20.54
C LYS A 367 73.85 5.64 -21.52
N LYS A 368 73.33 6.64 -22.26
CA LYS A 368 74.15 7.47 -23.18
C LYS A 368 75.21 8.25 -22.42
N ARG A 369 74.86 8.85 -21.28
CA ARG A 369 75.83 9.54 -20.40
C ARG A 369 76.95 8.60 -19.96
N LEU A 370 76.60 7.41 -19.49
CA LEU A 370 77.57 6.39 -19.10
C LEU A 370 78.45 5.95 -20.27
N GLN A 371 77.88 5.73 -21.46
CA GLN A 371 78.64 5.40 -22.67
C GLN A 371 79.63 6.51 -23.05
N THR A 372 79.20 7.77 -23.07
CA THR A 372 80.10 8.90 -23.33
C THR A 372 81.21 9.01 -22.30
N GLN A 373 80.93 8.72 -21.01
CA GLN A 373 81.93 8.73 -19.96
C GLN A 373 82.97 7.62 -20.16
N VAL A 374 82.53 6.40 -20.51
CA VAL A 374 83.42 5.27 -20.82
C VAL A 374 84.27 5.55 -22.06
N GLU A 375 83.66 6.06 -23.14
CA GLU A 375 84.40 6.40 -24.37
C GLU A 375 85.46 7.48 -24.13
N LEU A 376 85.15 8.49 -23.30
CA LEU A 376 86.14 9.49 -22.90
C LEU A 376 87.27 8.84 -22.09
N GLN A 377 86.96 7.97 -21.13
CA GLN A 377 87.95 7.28 -20.32
C GLN A 377 88.86 6.37 -21.17
N ASP A 378 88.29 5.67 -22.16
CA ASP A 378 89.03 4.83 -23.10
C ASP A 378 89.93 5.68 -24.01
N ARG A 379 89.44 6.83 -24.50
CA ARG A 379 90.26 7.79 -25.27
C ARG A 379 91.42 8.32 -24.44
N PHE A 380 91.18 8.72 -23.19
CA PHE A 380 92.25 9.15 -22.28
C PHE A 380 93.26 8.03 -22.01
N SER A 381 92.81 6.79 -21.83
CA SER A 381 93.69 5.62 -21.63
C SER A 381 94.57 5.36 -22.87
N LEU A 382 93.97 5.38 -24.06
CA LEU A 382 94.66 5.24 -25.36
C LEU A 382 95.65 6.38 -25.61
N GLU A 383 95.28 7.63 -25.27
CA GLU A 383 96.19 8.77 -25.36
C GLU A 383 97.35 8.65 -24.38
N LEU A 384 97.12 8.20 -23.15
CA LEU A 384 98.16 7.95 -22.16
C LEU A 384 99.11 6.82 -22.60
N GLU A 385 98.59 5.75 -23.22
CA GLU A 385 99.40 4.68 -23.81
C GLU A 385 100.21 5.17 -25.01
N ARG A 386 99.59 5.96 -25.89
CA ARG A 386 100.28 6.61 -27.02
C ARG A 386 101.35 7.58 -26.53
N GLU A 387 101.10 8.33 -25.46
CA GLU A 387 102.09 9.19 -24.82
C GLU A 387 103.19 8.40 -24.13
N LYS A 388 102.91 7.26 -23.48
CA LYS A 388 103.94 6.39 -22.90
C LYS A 388 104.83 5.76 -23.99
N MET A 389 104.23 5.32 -25.10
CA MET A 389 104.94 4.81 -26.27
C MET A 389 105.74 5.92 -26.99
N ALA A 390 105.15 7.11 -27.14
CA ALA A 390 105.82 8.27 -27.69
C ALA A 390 106.90 8.83 -26.74
N SER A 391 106.75 8.74 -25.43
CA SER A 391 107.74 9.09 -24.40
C SER A 391 108.92 8.13 -24.44
N SER A 392 108.67 6.82 -24.53
CA SER A 392 109.70 5.80 -24.74
C SER A 392 110.47 6.00 -26.05
N ALA A 393 109.80 6.46 -27.12
CA ALA A 393 110.44 6.82 -28.40
C ALA A 393 111.12 8.21 -28.38
N ARG A 394 110.57 9.20 -27.66
CA ARG A 394 111.07 10.59 -27.55
C ARG A 394 112.29 10.71 -26.64
N VAL A 395 112.45 9.83 -25.64
CA VAL A 395 113.66 9.75 -24.80
C VAL A 395 114.90 9.35 -25.62
N ARG A 396 114.73 8.73 -26.79
CA ARG A 396 115.83 8.43 -27.73
C ARG A 396 116.07 9.48 -28.82
N GLN A 397 115.13 10.40 -29.04
CA GLN A 397 115.18 11.31 -30.20
C GLN A 397 115.23 12.81 -29.83
N LYS A 398 115.15 13.19 -28.55
CA LYS A 398 115.11 14.61 -28.13
C LYS A 398 116.18 14.99 -27.12
N MET A 399 117.44 14.92 -27.54
CA MET A 399 118.57 15.64 -26.90
C MET A 399 119.22 16.68 -27.83
N GLU A 400 118.76 16.86 -29.09
CA GLU A 400 119.45 17.72 -30.06
C GLU A 400 118.67 18.91 -30.66
N GLU A 401 117.36 19.06 -30.47
CA GLU A 401 116.64 20.19 -31.12
C GLU A 401 115.87 21.08 -30.12
N GLN A 402 116.67 22.05 -29.67
CA GLN A 402 116.39 23.36 -29.07
C GLN A 402 115.01 23.98 -29.37
N VAL A 403 114.32 24.52 -28.36
CA VAL A 403 114.54 25.88 -27.78
C VAL A 403 114.15 27.05 -28.71
N ALA A 404 113.46 26.83 -29.84
CA ALA A 404 113.11 27.92 -30.77
C ALA A 404 111.61 28.13 -31.09
N GLN A 405 110.66 27.82 -30.20
CA GLN A 405 109.25 28.22 -30.37
C GLN A 405 108.56 28.33 -28.99
N LYS A 406 108.66 29.48 -28.32
CA LYS A 406 107.95 29.74 -27.05
C LYS A 406 107.25 31.11 -26.94
N SER A 407 107.10 31.83 -28.05
CA SER A 407 106.41 33.13 -28.07
C SER A 407 105.07 33.15 -28.81
N SER A 408 104.75 32.11 -29.61
CA SER A 408 103.42 31.95 -30.25
C SER A 408 102.45 31.09 -29.43
N GLU A 409 102.96 30.30 -28.49
CA GLU A 409 102.13 29.40 -27.67
C GLU A 409 101.37 30.19 -26.59
N LEU A 410 101.96 31.25 -26.04
CA LEU A 410 101.40 32.01 -24.91
C LEU A 410 100.09 32.74 -25.27
N GLU A 411 99.96 33.24 -26.50
CA GLU A 411 98.73 33.90 -26.97
C GLU A 411 97.58 32.91 -27.19
N GLN A 412 97.88 31.72 -27.74
CA GLN A 412 96.91 30.63 -27.86
C GLN A 412 96.51 30.08 -26.49
N TYR A 413 97.44 30.03 -25.53
CA TYR A 413 97.15 29.67 -24.14
C TYR A 413 96.21 30.68 -23.47
N LEU A 414 96.44 31.99 -23.64
CA LEU A 414 95.57 33.03 -23.06
C LEU A 414 94.16 33.07 -23.68
N GLN A 415 94.01 32.67 -24.95
CA GLN A 415 92.70 32.54 -25.58
C GLN A 415 91.96 31.27 -25.11
N ARG A 416 92.69 30.14 -24.97
CA ARG A 416 92.15 28.91 -24.35
C ARG A 416 91.70 29.14 -22.91
N VAL A 417 92.47 29.89 -22.12
CA VAL A 417 92.14 30.20 -20.72
C VAL A 417 90.86 31.03 -20.63
N ARG A 418 90.67 32.04 -21.49
CA ARG A 418 89.43 32.84 -21.52
C ARG A 418 88.22 32.01 -21.94
N GLU A 419 88.35 31.14 -22.94
CA GLU A 419 87.27 30.22 -23.33
C GLU A 419 86.93 29.21 -22.22
N LEU A 420 87.94 28.72 -21.50
CA LEU A 420 87.75 27.84 -20.33
C LEU A 420 87.10 28.57 -19.17
N GLU A 421 87.45 29.82 -18.89
CA GLU A 421 86.81 30.66 -17.87
C GLU A 421 85.34 30.93 -18.18
N GLU A 422 85.01 31.21 -19.44
CA GLU A 422 83.63 31.40 -19.90
C GLU A 422 82.81 30.08 -19.76
N MET A 423 83.39 28.95 -20.17
CA MET A 423 82.76 27.64 -20.00
C MET A 423 82.59 27.27 -18.52
N TYR A 424 83.57 27.57 -17.66
CA TYR A 424 83.46 27.34 -16.22
C TYR A 424 82.33 28.16 -15.60
N LYS A 425 82.18 29.42 -16.02
CA LYS A 425 81.10 30.29 -15.56
C LYS A 425 79.73 29.76 -16.00
N GLN A 426 79.59 29.35 -17.26
CA GLN A 426 78.35 28.73 -17.76
C GLN A 426 78.03 27.41 -17.06
N LEU A 427 79.04 26.58 -16.77
CA LEU A 427 78.86 25.34 -16.02
C LEU A 427 78.43 25.62 -14.57
N GLN A 428 78.97 26.68 -13.96
CA GLN A 428 78.61 27.09 -12.60
C GLN A 428 77.18 27.64 -12.53
N GLU A 429 76.73 28.40 -13.53
CA GLU A 429 75.33 28.85 -13.66
C GLU A 429 74.38 27.65 -13.86
N ALA A 430 74.69 26.74 -14.79
CA ALA A 430 73.88 25.54 -15.03
C ALA A 430 73.79 24.61 -13.79
N LEU A 431 74.87 24.51 -13.00
CA LEU A 431 74.88 23.76 -11.75
C LEU A 431 73.97 24.40 -10.69
N GLU A 432 73.91 25.73 -10.63
CA GLU A 432 73.03 26.43 -9.69
C GLU A 432 71.55 26.30 -10.10
N ASP A 433 71.26 26.35 -11.41
CA ASP A 433 69.92 26.06 -11.94
C ASP A 433 69.47 24.61 -11.64
N GLU A 434 70.36 23.62 -11.75
CA GLU A 434 70.06 22.23 -11.40
C GLU A 434 69.76 22.07 -9.90
N LYS A 435 70.54 22.75 -9.04
CA LYS A 435 70.27 22.75 -7.59
C LYS A 435 68.92 23.36 -7.28
N GLN A 436 68.58 24.50 -7.89
CA GLN A 436 67.31 25.17 -7.69
C GLN A 436 66.13 24.29 -8.16
N ALA A 437 66.23 23.69 -9.34
CA ALA A 437 65.22 22.76 -9.86
C ALA A 437 65.02 21.54 -8.95
N ARG A 438 66.10 21.00 -8.38
CA ARG A 438 66.03 19.89 -7.41
C ARG A 438 65.37 20.32 -6.10
N GLN A 439 65.63 21.54 -5.63
CA GLN A 439 64.97 22.11 -4.46
C GLN A 439 63.47 22.27 -4.72
N ASP A 440 63.09 22.79 -5.89
CA ASP A 440 61.69 22.99 -6.29
C ASP A 440 60.96 21.64 -6.41
N GLU A 441 61.58 20.62 -7.03
CA GLU A 441 61.03 19.25 -7.02
C GLU A 441 60.83 18.70 -5.61
N GLU A 442 61.78 18.94 -4.69
CA GLU A 442 61.66 18.48 -3.31
C GLU A 442 60.50 19.19 -2.58
N THR A 443 60.28 20.48 -2.84
CA THR A 443 59.12 21.20 -2.29
C THR A 443 57.80 20.66 -2.83
N VAL A 444 57.71 20.37 -4.13
CA VAL A 444 56.51 19.79 -4.75
C VAL A 444 56.23 18.40 -4.20
N ARG A 445 57.26 17.54 -4.06
CA ARG A 445 57.12 16.22 -3.43
C ARG A 445 56.61 16.32 -1.99
N LYS A 446 57.11 17.27 -1.20
CA LYS A 446 56.63 17.53 0.18
C LYS A 446 55.17 17.99 0.21
N LEU A 447 54.77 18.88 -0.70
CA LEU A 447 53.38 19.32 -0.81
C LEU A 447 52.44 18.18 -1.23
N GLN A 448 52.86 17.37 -2.20
CA GLN A 448 52.09 16.21 -2.65
C GLN A 448 51.94 15.16 -1.52
N ALA A 449 52.99 14.91 -0.74
CA ALA A 449 52.92 14.03 0.42
C ALA A 449 51.93 14.54 1.49
N ARG A 450 51.95 15.86 1.80
CA ARG A 450 51.00 16.47 2.74
C ARG A 450 49.55 16.34 2.24
N LEU A 451 49.29 16.60 0.96
CA LEU A 451 47.94 16.47 0.39
C LEU A 451 47.44 15.02 0.44
N LEU A 452 48.32 14.05 0.15
CA LEU A 452 47.98 12.63 0.27
C LEU A 452 47.66 12.24 1.71
N GLU A 453 48.39 12.77 2.68
CA GLU A 453 48.14 12.55 4.11
C GLU A 453 46.79 13.15 4.54
N GLU A 454 46.49 14.39 4.14
CA GLU A 454 45.20 15.05 4.38
C GLU A 454 44.02 14.27 3.76
N GLU A 455 44.16 13.81 2.52
CA GLU A 455 43.13 12.99 1.86
C GLU A 455 42.97 11.61 2.52
N SER A 456 44.06 11.01 3.00
CA SER A 456 44.00 9.75 3.75
C SER A 456 43.29 9.92 5.10
N ALA A 457 43.52 11.05 5.78
CA ALA A 457 42.87 11.38 7.04
C ALA A 457 41.36 11.61 6.85
N LYS A 458 40.96 12.38 5.82
CA LYS A 458 39.53 12.58 5.49
C LYS A 458 38.82 11.27 5.16
N ARG A 459 39.48 10.36 4.43
CA ARG A 459 38.92 9.02 4.15
C ARG A 459 38.71 8.21 5.43
N ALA A 460 39.68 8.21 6.34
CA ALA A 460 39.56 7.52 7.62
C ALA A 460 38.42 8.08 8.49
N GLU A 461 38.22 9.41 8.49
CA GLU A 461 37.08 10.04 9.17
C GLU A 461 35.74 9.62 8.56
N LEU A 462 35.63 9.62 7.23
CA LEU A 462 34.42 9.18 6.53
C LEU A 462 34.11 7.71 6.79
N GLU A 463 35.11 6.84 6.80
CA GLU A 463 34.95 5.42 7.12
C GLU A 463 34.47 5.23 8.57
N LYS A 464 34.99 6.02 9.51
CA LYS A 464 34.53 6.02 10.90
C LYS A 464 33.06 6.47 11.01
N TRP A 465 32.67 7.53 10.30
CA TRP A 465 31.28 7.98 10.24
C TRP A 465 30.35 6.93 9.63
N HIS A 466 30.77 6.30 8.54
CA HIS A 466 30.02 5.22 7.89
C HIS A 466 29.80 4.04 8.85
N LEU A 467 30.84 3.61 9.57
CA LEU A 467 30.74 2.54 10.54
C LEU A 467 29.80 2.90 11.70
N GLN A 468 29.87 4.13 12.22
CA GLN A 468 28.96 4.62 13.25
C GLN A 468 27.50 4.66 12.77
N GLN A 469 27.27 5.07 11.53
CA GLN A 469 25.95 5.09 10.94
C GLN A 469 25.39 3.66 10.78
N GLN A 470 26.22 2.73 10.32
CA GLN A 470 25.83 1.33 10.17
C GLN A 470 25.50 0.67 11.52
N GLN A 471 26.27 0.95 12.57
CA GLN A 471 25.97 0.49 13.93
C GLN A 471 24.66 1.08 14.45
N THR A 472 24.41 2.36 14.18
CA THR A 472 23.17 3.04 14.59
C THR A 472 21.96 2.40 13.91
N ILE A 473 22.05 2.13 12.60
CA ILE A 473 20.98 1.47 11.84
C ILE A 473 20.71 0.08 12.44
N GLN A 474 21.74 -0.73 12.68
CA GLN A 474 21.60 -2.06 13.28
C GLN A 474 20.92 -2.01 14.67
N MET A 475 21.30 -1.05 15.51
CA MET A 475 20.67 -0.86 16.82
C MET A 475 19.19 -0.49 16.68
N THR A 476 18.84 0.43 15.77
CA THR A 476 17.43 0.82 15.54
C THR A 476 16.59 -0.32 14.96
N GLU A 477 17.17 -1.16 14.09
CA GLU A 477 16.49 -2.35 13.57
C GLU A 477 16.23 -3.38 14.67
N ALA A 478 17.19 -3.61 15.57
CA ALA A 478 17.03 -4.49 16.72
C ALA A 478 15.96 -3.98 17.70
N GLU A 479 15.95 -2.68 18.00
CA GLU A 479 14.91 -2.06 18.84
C GLU A 479 13.51 -2.19 18.20
N LYS A 480 13.41 -2.01 16.89
CA LYS A 480 12.16 -2.19 16.15
C LYS A 480 11.64 -3.63 16.25
N GLN A 481 12.51 -4.62 16.07
CA GLN A 481 12.15 -6.04 16.20
C GLN A 481 11.65 -6.36 17.62
N GLU A 482 12.31 -5.84 18.65
CA GLU A 482 11.87 -6.04 20.04
C GLU A 482 10.49 -5.41 20.31
N LEU A 483 10.23 -4.20 19.80
CA LEU A 483 8.92 -3.56 19.92
C LEU A 483 7.83 -4.34 19.17
N GLU A 484 8.17 -4.91 18.01
CA GLU A 484 7.24 -5.74 17.22
C GLU A 484 6.90 -7.04 17.94
N ASN A 485 7.89 -7.69 18.57
CA ASN A 485 7.67 -8.85 19.44
C ASN A 485 6.78 -8.51 20.65
N GLN A 486 7.05 -7.39 21.32
CA GLN A 486 6.22 -6.93 22.44
C GLN A 486 4.79 -6.62 22.01
N ARG A 487 4.61 -6.02 20.83
CA ARG A 487 3.29 -5.78 20.26
C ARG A 487 2.56 -7.10 20.00
N MET A 488 3.22 -8.08 19.39
CA MET A 488 2.65 -9.41 19.13
C MET A 488 2.21 -10.11 20.41
N ILE A 489 3.03 -10.09 21.47
CA ILE A 489 2.69 -10.67 22.78
C ILE A 489 1.46 -9.96 23.38
N LYS A 490 1.42 -8.62 23.34
CA LYS A 490 0.27 -7.85 23.85
C LYS A 490 -1.00 -8.12 23.06
N GLU A 491 -0.90 -8.31 21.74
CA GLU A 491 -2.03 -8.60 20.87
C GLU A 491 -2.59 -10.01 21.12
N GLN A 492 -1.71 -11.00 21.33
CA GLN A 492 -2.11 -12.34 21.78
C GLN A 492 -2.77 -12.32 23.16
N ALA A 493 -2.19 -11.60 24.12
CA ALA A 493 -2.78 -11.45 25.46
C ALA A 493 -4.17 -10.78 25.40
N LEU A 494 -4.33 -9.78 24.53
CA LEU A 494 -5.61 -9.10 24.32
C LEU A 494 -6.65 -10.07 23.72
N GLN A 495 -6.28 -10.89 22.73
CA GLN A 495 -7.18 -11.90 22.18
C GLN A 495 -7.65 -12.90 23.24
N VAL A 496 -6.75 -13.39 24.09
CA VAL A 496 -7.10 -14.29 25.19
C VAL A 496 -8.06 -13.61 26.18
N ALA A 497 -7.79 -12.36 26.55
CA ALA A 497 -8.68 -11.61 27.44
C ALA A 497 -10.06 -11.36 26.82
N MET A 498 -10.13 -11.12 25.50
CA MET A 498 -11.40 -10.97 24.77
C MET A 498 -12.21 -12.27 24.78
N GLN A 499 -11.57 -13.41 24.55
CA GLN A 499 -12.23 -14.73 24.62
C GLN A 499 -12.76 -15.01 26.03
N GLN A 500 -11.98 -14.70 27.06
CA GLN A 500 -12.42 -14.84 28.46
C GLN A 500 -13.61 -13.93 28.77
N LEU A 501 -13.62 -12.69 28.27
CA LEU A 501 -14.73 -11.77 28.45
C LEU A 501 -16.00 -12.28 27.77
N GLU A 502 -15.89 -12.80 26.56
CA GLU A 502 -17.02 -13.38 25.82
C GLU A 502 -17.61 -14.59 26.57
N GLN A 503 -16.75 -15.43 27.13
CA GLN A 503 -17.18 -16.56 27.96
C GLN A 503 -17.91 -16.11 29.23
N LEU A 504 -17.39 -15.11 29.95
CA LEU A 504 -18.06 -14.54 31.13
C LEU A 504 -19.39 -13.86 30.78
N GLU A 505 -19.49 -13.22 29.62
CA GLU A 505 -20.76 -12.64 29.15
C GLU A 505 -21.81 -13.71 28.84
N LEU A 506 -21.40 -14.86 28.32
CA LEU A 506 -22.27 -16.01 28.10
C LEU A 506 -22.76 -16.60 29.44
N GLU A 507 -21.82 -16.89 30.35
CA GLU A 507 -22.14 -17.40 31.70
C GLU A 507 -23.09 -16.44 32.45
N ARG A 508 -22.88 -15.13 32.31
CA ARG A 508 -23.77 -14.12 32.89
C ARG A 508 -25.18 -14.18 32.30
N LYS A 509 -25.33 -14.38 30.99
CA LYS A 509 -26.65 -14.52 30.36
C LYS A 509 -27.36 -15.77 30.84
N GLU A 510 -26.65 -16.90 30.88
CA GLU A 510 -27.20 -18.16 31.38
C GLU A 510 -27.64 -18.04 32.86
N ALA A 511 -26.81 -17.40 33.70
CA ALA A 511 -27.17 -17.14 35.10
C ALA A 511 -28.40 -16.24 35.25
N LEU A 512 -28.58 -15.24 34.37
CA LEU A 512 -29.76 -14.36 34.36
C LEU A 512 -31.02 -15.13 33.96
N GLU A 513 -30.93 -16.02 32.98
CA GLU A 513 -32.05 -16.88 32.56
C GLU A 513 -32.47 -17.84 33.68
N GLN A 514 -31.49 -18.47 34.34
CA GLN A 514 -31.74 -19.32 35.51
C GLN A 514 -32.39 -18.53 36.66
N TYR A 515 -31.92 -17.31 36.91
CA TYR A 515 -32.50 -16.43 37.92
C TYR A 515 -33.97 -16.06 37.60
N GLU A 516 -34.29 -15.73 36.35
CA GLU A 516 -35.68 -15.48 35.92
C GLU A 516 -36.57 -16.71 36.10
N GLU A 517 -36.06 -17.90 35.79
CA GLU A 517 -36.82 -19.14 35.94
C GLU A 517 -37.12 -19.43 37.42
N VAL A 518 -36.12 -19.28 38.30
CA VAL A 518 -36.29 -19.42 39.75
C VAL A 518 -37.27 -18.37 40.28
N LYS A 519 -37.19 -17.12 39.81
CA LYS A 519 -38.12 -16.05 40.18
C LYS A 519 -39.56 -16.40 39.81
N LYS A 520 -39.81 -16.91 38.59
CA LYS A 520 -41.14 -17.37 38.16
C LYS A 520 -41.65 -18.52 39.04
N LYS A 521 -40.80 -19.49 39.36
CA LYS A 521 -41.14 -20.60 40.26
C LYS A 521 -41.51 -20.11 41.67
N LEU A 522 -40.78 -19.13 42.20
CA LEU A 522 -41.09 -18.47 43.47
C LEU A 522 -42.42 -17.72 43.44
N GLU A 523 -42.69 -16.95 42.37
CA GLU A 523 -43.97 -16.25 42.19
C GLU A 523 -45.15 -17.24 42.11
N MET A 524 -44.99 -18.34 41.38
CA MET A 524 -46.00 -19.42 41.32
C MET A 524 -46.22 -20.06 42.69
N ALA A 525 -45.15 -20.37 43.42
CA ALA A 525 -45.25 -20.93 44.77
C ALA A 525 -45.94 -19.97 45.74
N ALA A 526 -45.63 -18.67 45.68
CA ALA A 526 -46.28 -17.63 46.48
C ALA A 526 -47.77 -17.48 46.16
N ASN A 527 -48.13 -17.49 44.87
CA ASN A 527 -49.53 -17.46 44.43
C ASN A 527 -50.30 -18.73 44.84
N ASN A 528 -49.66 -19.90 44.75
CA ASN A 528 -50.23 -21.15 45.24
C ASN A 528 -50.44 -21.13 46.75
N THR A 529 -49.50 -20.55 47.51
CA THR A 529 -49.62 -20.39 48.96
C THR A 529 -50.74 -19.41 49.32
N LYS A 530 -50.90 -18.31 48.59
CA LYS A 530 -52.05 -17.39 48.74
C LYS A 530 -53.37 -18.11 48.43
N SER A 531 -53.45 -18.82 47.30
CA SER A 531 -54.64 -19.60 46.93
C SER A 531 -54.97 -20.68 47.97
N TRP A 532 -53.95 -21.35 48.52
CA TRP A 532 -54.12 -22.33 49.58
C TRP A 532 -54.57 -21.66 50.88
N LYS A 533 -53.97 -20.53 51.28
CA LYS A 533 -54.44 -19.71 52.41
C LYS A 533 -55.87 -19.22 52.22
N ASP A 534 -56.26 -18.78 51.03
CA ASP A 534 -57.63 -18.32 50.74
C ASP A 534 -58.63 -19.48 50.81
N LYS A 535 -58.26 -20.65 50.27
CA LYS A 535 -59.05 -21.89 50.38
C LYS A 535 -59.16 -22.37 51.83
N VAL A 536 -58.06 -22.34 52.58
CA VAL A 536 -58.02 -22.69 54.00
C VAL A 536 -58.86 -21.70 54.80
N ALA A 537 -58.76 -20.38 54.57
CA ALA A 537 -59.60 -19.37 55.22
C ALA A 537 -61.09 -19.55 54.89
N HIS A 538 -61.44 -19.98 53.68
CA HIS A 538 -62.82 -20.32 53.31
C HIS A 538 -63.34 -21.56 54.07
N HIS A 539 -62.46 -22.50 54.43
CA HIS A 539 -62.83 -23.69 55.21
C HIS A 539 -62.71 -23.47 56.73
N GLU A 540 -61.79 -22.60 57.18
CA GLU A 540 -61.59 -22.18 58.57
C GLU A 540 -62.65 -21.18 59.04
N GLY A 541 -63.40 -20.56 58.14
CA GLY A 541 -64.64 -19.81 58.47
C GLY A 541 -65.72 -20.67 59.18
N LEU A 542 -65.54 -22.00 59.22
CA LEU A 542 -66.38 -22.95 59.96
C LEU A 542 -65.69 -23.57 61.19
N ILE A 543 -64.44 -23.19 61.50
CA ILE A 543 -63.67 -23.72 62.63
C ILE A 543 -63.26 -22.58 63.55
N ARG A 544 -63.94 -22.46 64.70
CA ARG A 544 -63.42 -21.64 65.81
C ARG A 544 -62.12 -22.28 66.32
N LEU A 545 -61.00 -21.57 66.18
CA LEU A 545 -59.79 -21.85 66.94
C LEU A 545 -60.12 -21.65 68.44
N ILE A 546 -60.00 -22.74 69.21
CA ILE A 546 -60.05 -22.68 70.67
C ILE A 546 -58.80 -21.92 71.11
N GLU A 547 -58.97 -20.78 71.76
CA GLU A 547 -57.87 -20.07 72.43
C GLU A 547 -57.26 -21.00 73.49
N PRO A 548 -55.91 -21.14 73.57
CA PRO A 548 -55.29 -21.89 74.65
C PRO A 548 -55.68 -21.25 75.99
N GLY A 549 -56.45 -21.99 76.79
CA GLY A 549 -56.84 -21.57 78.13
C GLY A 549 -55.63 -21.12 78.96
N SER A 550 -55.81 -20.05 79.74
CA SER A 550 -54.81 -19.48 80.62
C SER A 550 -54.11 -20.55 81.46
N LYS A 551 -52.84 -20.83 81.17
CA LYS A 551 -52.00 -21.70 81.99
C LYS A 551 -51.69 -20.97 83.30
N ASN A 552 -52.52 -21.18 84.32
CA ASN A 552 -52.18 -20.80 85.68
C ASN A 552 -50.96 -21.63 86.14
N PRO A 553 -49.99 -21.05 86.86
CA PRO A 553 -48.75 -21.73 87.23
C PRO A 553 -49.03 -22.91 88.17
N HIS A 554 -48.69 -24.11 87.74
CA HIS A 554 -48.76 -25.32 88.58
C HIS A 554 -47.65 -25.26 89.65
N LEU A 555 -48.02 -25.53 90.91
CA LEU A 555 -47.07 -25.73 92.00
C LEU A 555 -46.25 -26.99 91.75
N ILE A 556 -44.92 -26.89 91.82
CA ILE A 556 -44.00 -28.02 91.65
C ILE A 556 -43.62 -28.54 93.03
N THR A 557 -43.80 -29.83 93.25
CA THR A 557 -43.28 -30.55 94.42
C THR A 557 -42.00 -31.28 94.06
N ASN A 558 -41.28 -31.77 95.06
CA ASN A 558 -40.10 -32.63 94.94
C ASN A 558 -40.33 -33.96 94.18
N TRP A 559 -41.56 -34.27 93.77
CA TRP A 559 -41.93 -35.41 92.93
C TRP A 559 -42.52 -35.02 91.56
N GLY A 560 -42.54 -33.71 91.21
CA GLY A 560 -43.10 -33.18 89.97
C GLY A 560 -44.28 -32.22 90.15
N PRO A 561 -44.93 -31.78 89.06
CA PRO A 561 -46.07 -30.86 89.09
C PRO A 561 -47.21 -31.43 89.95
N ALA A 562 -47.69 -30.66 90.92
CA ALA A 562 -48.72 -31.09 91.84
C ALA A 562 -50.02 -31.41 91.07
N ALA A 563 -50.62 -32.56 91.39
CA ALA A 563 -51.88 -33.01 90.78
C ALA A 563 -53.13 -32.22 91.25
N PHE A 564 -52.95 -31.21 92.11
CA PHE A 564 -54.03 -30.39 92.66
C PHE A 564 -53.64 -28.91 92.58
N THR A 565 -54.62 -28.06 92.31
CA THR A 565 -54.45 -26.60 92.39
C THR A 565 -54.50 -26.13 93.86
N GLU A 566 -53.94 -24.96 94.15
CA GLU A 566 -53.92 -24.41 95.52
C GLU A 566 -55.33 -24.25 96.11
N ALA A 567 -56.31 -23.90 95.27
CA ALA A 567 -57.72 -23.83 95.65
C ALA A 567 -58.32 -25.20 96.07
N GLU A 568 -57.94 -26.29 95.39
CA GLU A 568 -58.39 -27.65 95.75
C GLU A 568 -57.72 -28.15 97.03
N LEU A 569 -56.46 -27.76 97.26
CA LEU A 569 -55.74 -28.09 98.49
C LEU A 569 -56.40 -27.41 99.70
N GLU A 570 -56.75 -26.13 99.60
CA GLU A 570 -57.47 -25.40 100.65
C GLU A 570 -58.85 -26.01 100.94
N GLN A 571 -59.59 -26.42 99.91
CA GLN A 571 -60.87 -27.12 100.08
C GLN A 571 -60.70 -28.47 100.81
N ARG A 572 -59.67 -29.25 100.45
CA ARG A 572 -59.37 -30.50 101.15
C ARG A 572 -58.92 -30.27 102.58
N GLN A 573 -58.14 -29.22 102.84
CA GLN A 573 -57.72 -28.87 104.19
C GLN A 573 -58.92 -28.43 105.05
N LYS A 574 -59.87 -27.67 104.48
CA LYS A 574 -61.15 -27.34 105.12
C LYS A 574 -62.01 -28.58 105.37
N SER A 575 -62.10 -29.50 104.41
CA SER A 575 -62.80 -30.78 104.59
C SER A 575 -62.16 -31.65 105.68
N TRP A 576 -60.83 -31.70 105.75
CA TRP A 576 -60.10 -32.47 106.76
C TRP A 576 -60.26 -31.88 108.16
N LYS A 577 -60.17 -30.54 108.30
CA LYS A 577 -60.46 -29.85 109.57
C LYS A 577 -61.92 -30.04 110.00
N GLY A 578 -62.87 -30.01 109.06
CA GLY A 578 -64.28 -30.29 109.33
C GLY A 578 -64.55 -31.71 109.82
N LYS A 579 -63.85 -32.72 109.28
CA LYS A 579 -63.95 -34.12 109.75
C LYS A 579 -63.25 -34.37 111.08
N LYS A 580 -62.25 -33.56 111.45
CA LYS A 580 -61.54 -33.64 112.73
C LYS A 580 -62.35 -33.05 113.89
N ALA A 581 -63.26 -32.11 113.61
CA ALA A 581 -64.16 -31.52 114.61
C ALA A 581 -65.39 -32.40 114.95
N THR A 582 -65.62 -33.49 114.22
CA THR A 582 -66.72 -34.43 114.42
C THR A 582 -66.28 -35.78 115.01
N SER A 583 -65.09 -35.82 115.64
CA SER A 583 -64.52 -37.03 116.27
C SER A 583 -63.79 -36.71 117.58
N GLU A 584 -64.45 -35.98 118.48
CA GLU A 584 -64.28 -36.04 119.94
C GLU A 584 -65.63 -36.31 120.60
#